data_AF-A0A1J4SDY2-F1
#
_entry.id   AF-A0A1J4SDY2-F1
#
_cell.length_a   1.000
_cell.length_b   1.000
_cell.length_c   1.000
_cell.angle_alpha   90.00
_cell.angle_beta   90.00
_cell.angle_gamma   90.00
#
_symmetry.space_group_name_H-M   'P 1'
#
loop_
_entity.id
_entity.type
_entity.pdbx_description
1 polymer ?
#
loop_
_entity_poly.entity_id
_entity_poly.type
_entity_poly.pdbx_seq_one_letter_code
_entity_poly.pdbx_strand_id
1 'polypeptide(L)'
;MFTSAALIFIASFGGGFIRGLVGFIKHQFSYKDVKFRPGYFVGTMMASGIIGLLSVWAIKGVGFTFENGFSSALAFIIGYAGGDFVENIYKVIIKKSNIYE
;
A
#
# COMPACT_ATOMS: atom_id res chain seq x y z
N MET A 1 11.06 13.33 -18.21
CA MET A 1 11.91 13.05 -17.03
C MET A 1 11.65 11.61 -16.63
N PHE A 2 12.52 10.69 -17.03
CA PHE A 2 12.32 9.25 -16.87
C PHE A 2 12.58 8.84 -15.41
N THR A 3 11.52 8.63 -14.64
CA THR A 3 11.64 7.99 -13.33
C THR A 3 11.92 6.51 -13.56
N SER A 4 13.14 6.08 -13.23
CA SER A 4 13.59 4.70 -13.35
C SER A 4 12.65 3.75 -12.61
N ALA A 5 12.20 2.67 -13.27
CA ALA A 5 11.24 1.71 -12.72
C ALA A 5 11.65 1.18 -11.33
N ALA A 6 12.95 1.04 -11.08
CA ALA A 6 13.51 0.67 -9.78
C ALA A 6 13.09 1.62 -8.64
N LEU A 7 13.05 2.94 -8.87
CA LEU A 7 12.62 3.92 -7.86
C LEU A 7 11.14 3.77 -7.51
N ILE A 8 10.31 3.41 -8.48
CA ILE A 8 8.87 3.18 -8.28
C ILE A 8 8.67 1.93 -7.42
N PHE A 9 9.39 0.84 -7.70
CA PHE A 9 9.35 -0.38 -6.90
C PHE A 9 9.89 -0.17 -5.48
N ILE A 10 11.01 0.55 -5.32
CA ILE A 10 11.56 0.83 -3.99
C ILE A 10 10.62 1.72 -3.18
N ALA A 11 10.05 2.76 -3.79
CA ALA A 11 9.12 3.67 -3.11
C ALA A 11 7.83 2.94 -2.68
N SER A 12 7.27 2.10 -3.54
CA SER A 12 6.06 1.33 -3.23
C SER A 12 6.29 0.25 -2.18
N PHE A 13 7.42 -0.43 -2.21
CA PHE A 13 7.82 -1.35 -1.14
C PHE A 13 8.02 -0.61 0.19
N GLY A 14 8.65 0.57 0.17
CA GLY A 14 8.84 1.43 1.34
C GLY A 14 7.52 1.85 1.98
N GLY A 15 6.50 2.19 1.18
CA GLY A 15 5.16 2.48 1.68
C GLY A 15 4.52 1.28 2.40
N GLY A 16 4.58 0.09 1.80
CA GLY A 16 4.04 -1.14 2.40
C GLY A 16 4.79 -1.56 3.68
N PHE A 17 6.10 -1.32 3.73
CA PHE A 17 6.93 -1.53 4.92
C PHE A 17 6.48 -0.61 6.07
N ILE A 18 6.24 0.67 5.81
CA ILE A 18 5.78 1.63 6.81
C ILE A 18 4.39 1.26 7.35
N ARG A 19 3.48 0.73 6.52
CA ARG A 19 2.19 0.19 7.00
C ARG A 19 2.40 -0.97 7.99
N GLY A 20 3.37 -1.84 7.73
CA GLY A 20 3.81 -2.88 8.66
C GLY A 20 4.31 -2.30 9.99
N LEU A 21 5.19 -1.29 9.96
CA LEU A 21 5.67 -0.61 11.17
C LEU A 21 4.54 0.06 11.96
N VAL A 22 3.63 0.75 11.29
CA VAL A 22 2.47 1.38 11.94
C VAL A 22 1.60 0.32 12.63
N GLY A 23 1.43 -0.86 12.03
CA GLY A 23 0.77 -2.00 12.65
C GLY A 23 1.48 -2.48 13.92
N PHE A 24 2.81 -2.52 13.93
CA PHE A 24 3.60 -2.85 15.12
C PHE A 24 3.51 -1.82 16.22
N ILE A 25 3.58 -0.53 15.87
CA ILE A 25 3.40 0.56 16.83
C ILE A 25 2.01 0.47 17.46
N LYS A 26 0.95 0.23 16.67
CA LYS A 26 -0.41 0.01 17.20
C LYS A 26 -0.50 -1.19 18.12
N HIS A 27 0.27 -2.25 17.87
CA HIS A 27 0.36 -3.41 18.75
C HIS A 27 1.04 -3.07 20.08
N GLN A 28 2.11 -2.28 20.05
CA GLN A 28 2.82 -1.80 21.25
C GLN A 28 1.97 -0.86 22.11
N PHE A 29 1.11 -0.03 21.49
CA PHE A 29 0.18 0.85 22.18
C PHE A 29 -1.19 0.21 22.47
N SER A 30 -1.38 -1.08 22.16
CA SER A 30 -2.63 -1.78 22.44
C SER A 30 -2.72 -2.10 23.94
N TYR A 31 -3.82 -1.70 24.58
CA TYR A 31 -4.11 -1.94 26.00
C TYR A 31 -4.28 -3.41 26.40
N LYS A 32 -4.17 -4.35 25.45
CA LYS A 32 -4.28 -5.79 25.69
C LYS A 32 -2.89 -6.43 25.61
N ASP A 33 -2.60 -7.30 26.58
CA ASP A 33 -1.37 -8.08 26.70
C ASP A 33 -1.29 -9.16 25.60
N VAL A 34 -1.10 -8.74 24.35
CA VAL A 34 -1.03 -9.64 23.20
C VAL A 34 0.43 -9.98 22.94
N LYS A 35 0.83 -11.22 23.26
CA LYS A 35 2.20 -11.74 23.06
C LYS A 35 2.72 -11.36 21.67
N PHE A 36 3.73 -10.51 21.62
CA PHE A 36 4.36 -10.10 20.36
C PHE A 36 5.04 -11.32 19.73
N ARG A 37 4.57 -11.71 18.54
CA ARG A 37 5.14 -12.82 17.77
C ARG A 37 5.98 -12.22 16.63
N PRO A 38 7.31 -12.11 16.76
CA PRO A 38 8.15 -11.47 15.75
C PRO A 38 8.01 -12.11 14.36
N GLY A 39 7.78 -13.43 14.27
CA GLY A 39 7.49 -14.09 12.99
C GLY A 39 6.19 -13.64 12.33
N TYR A 40 5.15 -13.36 13.11
CA TYR A 40 3.88 -12.82 12.59
C TYR A 40 4.05 -11.37 12.12
N PHE A 41 4.84 -10.58 12.84
CA PHE A 41 5.17 -9.21 12.43
C PHE A 41 5.96 -9.16 11.12
N VAL A 42 7.03 -9.94 11.00
CA VAL A 42 7.83 -9.99 9.76
C VAL A 42 6.99 -10.52 8.61
N GLY A 43 6.16 -11.55 8.84
CA GLY A 43 5.24 -12.08 7.84
C GLY A 43 4.22 -11.04 7.37
N THR A 44 3.60 -10.30 8.28
CA THR A 44 2.63 -9.24 7.94
C THR A 44 3.27 -8.04 7.27
N MET A 45 4.49 -7.66 7.67
CA MET A 45 5.27 -6.61 7.01
C MET A 45 5.67 -6.99 5.57
N MET A 46 6.18 -8.21 5.37
CA MET A 46 6.51 -8.74 4.04
C MET A 46 5.28 -8.83 3.15
N ALA A 47 4.17 -9.35 3.67
CA ALA A 47 2.90 -9.41 2.95
C ALA A 47 2.41 -8.02 2.56
N SER A 48 2.48 -7.04 3.46
CA SER A 48 2.12 -5.64 3.19
C SER A 48 3.00 -5.01 2.11
N GLY A 49 4.32 -5.26 2.14
CA GLY A 49 5.24 -4.82 1.08
C GLY A 49 4.91 -5.41 -0.29
N ILE A 50 4.62 -6.71 -0.36
CA ILE A 50 4.24 -7.39 -1.61
C ILE A 50 2.91 -6.85 -2.15
N ILE A 51 1.91 -6.68 -1.29
CA ILE A 51 0.61 -6.10 -1.68
C ILE A 51 0.80 -4.66 -2.20
N GLY A 52 1.63 -3.84 -1.55
CA GLY A 52 1.94 -2.49 -2.01
C GLY A 52 2.59 -2.45 -3.40
N LEU A 53 3.52 -3.38 -3.68
CA LEU A 53 4.13 -3.53 -5.01
C LEU A 53 3.10 -3.93 -6.07
N LEU A 54 2.24 -4.91 -5.75
CA LEU A 54 1.19 -5.37 -6.65
C LEU A 54 0.17 -4.27 -6.95
N SER A 55 -0.24 -3.49 -5.94
CA SER A 55 -1.13 -2.34 -6.11
C SER A 55 -0.53 -1.31 -7.06
N VAL A 56 0.75 -0.96 -6.91
CA VAL A 56 1.41 -0.02 -7.82
C VAL A 56 1.52 -0.55 -9.24
N TRP A 57 1.83 -1.84 -9.40
CA TRP A 57 1.90 -2.46 -10.71
C TRP A 57 0.54 -2.48 -11.42
N ALA A 58 -0.54 -2.83 -10.70
CA ALA A 58 -1.90 -2.82 -11.21
C ALA A 58 -2.35 -1.41 -11.62
N ILE A 59 -2.15 -0.40 -10.77
CA ILE A 59 -2.55 0.99 -11.04
C ILE A 59 -1.77 1.56 -12.24
N LYS A 60 -0.47 1.26 -12.33
CA LYS A 60 0.34 1.63 -13.50
C LYS A 60 -0.17 0.95 -14.78
N GLY A 61 -0.61 -0.30 -14.71
CA GLY A 61 -1.20 -1.04 -15.83
C GLY A 61 -2.54 -0.47 -16.31
N VAL A 62 -3.36 0.08 -15.40
CA VAL A 62 -4.62 0.77 -15.72
C VAL A 62 -4.37 2.15 -16.36
N GLY A 63 -3.12 2.64 -16.38
CA GLY A 63 -2.78 3.94 -16.95
C GLY A 63 -3.21 5.11 -16.05
N PHE A 64 -3.48 4.86 -14.78
CA PHE A 64 -3.85 5.90 -13.83
C PHE A 64 -2.63 6.77 -13.52
N THR A 65 -2.59 7.95 -14.12
CA THR A 65 -1.51 8.94 -13.93
C THR A 65 -2.09 10.20 -13.28
N PHE A 66 -1.43 10.70 -12.24
CA PHE A 66 -1.77 11.98 -11.63
C PHE A 66 -0.86 13.06 -12.23
N GLU A 67 -1.42 14.14 -12.77
CA GLU A 67 -0.70 15.26 -13.38
C GLU A 67 0.51 14.86 -14.27
N ASN A 68 0.22 14.26 -15.43
CA ASN A 68 1.20 13.97 -16.50
C ASN A 68 2.33 12.96 -16.17
N GLY A 69 2.28 12.22 -15.06
CA GLY A 69 3.24 11.13 -14.85
C GLY A 69 2.98 10.25 -13.62
N PHE A 70 3.57 9.05 -13.63
CA PHE A 70 3.57 8.17 -12.45
C PHE A 70 4.77 8.52 -11.56
N SER A 71 4.56 9.41 -10.58
CA SER A 71 5.61 9.85 -9.66
C SER A 71 5.94 8.77 -8.61
N SER A 72 7.21 8.71 -8.17
CA SER A 72 7.64 7.83 -7.07
C SER A 72 6.89 8.12 -5.77
N ALA A 73 6.49 9.38 -5.54
CA ALA A 73 5.69 9.76 -4.36
C ALA A 73 4.29 9.13 -4.41
N LEU A 74 3.67 9.08 -5.60
CA LEU A 74 2.39 8.41 -5.80
C LEU A 74 2.53 6.89 -5.55
N ALA A 75 3.62 6.29 -6.05
CA ALA A 75 3.92 4.88 -5.81
C ALA A 75 4.07 4.56 -4.32
N PHE A 76 4.70 5.45 -3.55
CA PHE A 76 4.83 5.31 -2.10
C PHE A 76 3.48 5.35 -1.38
N ILE A 77 2.62 6.32 -1.72
CA ILE A 77 1.29 6.47 -1.13
C ILE A 77 0.43 5.23 -1.44
N ILE A 78 0.45 4.77 -2.69
CA ILE A 78 -0.25 3.55 -3.11
C ILE A 78 0.31 2.33 -2.37
N GLY A 79 1.63 2.24 -2.21
CA GLY A 79 2.26 1.16 -1.45
C GLY A 79 1.83 1.11 0.02
N TYR A 80 1.72 2.27 0.67
CA TYR A 80 1.24 2.39 2.04
C TYR A 80 -0.26 2.08 2.17
N ALA A 81 -1.07 2.62 1.27
CA ALA A 81 -2.51 2.37 1.24
C ALA A 81 -2.88 0.95 0.74
N GLY A 82 -1.97 0.29 0.03
CA GLY A 82 -2.00 -1.13 -0.32
C GLY A 82 -3.31 -1.55 -1.01
N GLY A 83 -4.00 -2.52 -0.41
CA GLY A 83 -5.28 -3.03 -0.90
C GLY A 83 -6.43 -2.02 -0.80
N ASP A 84 -6.46 -1.19 0.24
CA ASP A 84 -7.54 -0.19 0.43
C ASP A 84 -7.57 0.83 -0.71
N PHE A 85 -6.40 1.15 -1.27
CA PHE A 85 -6.31 2.02 -2.43
C PHE A 85 -6.94 1.37 -3.67
N VAL A 86 -6.63 0.10 -3.92
CA VAL A 86 -7.18 -0.67 -5.05
C VAL A 86 -8.68 -0.83 -4.90
N GLU A 87 -9.18 -1.13 -3.70
CA GLU A 87 -10.61 -1.24 -3.42
C GLU A 87 -11.34 0.08 -3.69
N ASN A 88 -10.78 1.21 -3.26
CA ASN A 88 -11.38 2.52 -3.49
C ASN A 88 -11.37 2.92 -4.97
N ILE A 89 -10.28 2.65 -5.69
CA ILE A 89 -10.23 2.85 -7.15
C ILE A 89 -11.26 1.96 -7.85
N TYR A 90 -11.37 0.70 -7.44
CA TYR A 90 -12.36 -0.22 -7.97
C TYR A 90 -13.78 0.31 -7.76
N LYS A 91 -14.13 0.79 -6.56
CA LYS A 91 -15.43 1.41 -6.24
C LYS A 91 -15.74 2.60 -7.15
N VAL A 92 -14.74 3.46 -7.43
CA VAL A 92 -14.88 4.59 -8.35
C VAL A 92 -15.14 4.13 -9.78
N ILE A 93 -14.39 3.13 -10.28
CA ILE A 93 -14.55 2.59 -11.64
C ILE A 93 -15.93 1.99 -11.85
N ILE A 94 -16.41 1.20 -10.89
CA ILE A 94 -17.73 0.57 -10.98
C ILE A 94 -18.89 1.54 -10.68
N LYS A 95 -18.60 2.84 -10.46
CA LYS A 95 -19.55 3.89 -10.03
C LYS A 95 -20.44 3.47 -8.85
N LYS A 96 -19.99 2.51 -8.03
CA LYS A 96 -20.76 2.02 -6.90
C LYS A 96 -20.48 2.94 -5.71
N SER A 97 -21.32 3.97 -5.62
CA SER A 97 -21.42 4.82 -4.43
C SER A 97 -21.94 3.94 -3.30
N ASN A 98 -21.04 3.52 -2.41
CA ASN A 98 -21.30 2.77 -1.19
C ASN A 98 -21.92 1.37 -1.38
N ILE A 99 -21.26 0.34 -0.85
CA ILE A 99 -21.85 -1.01 -0.69
C ILE A 99 -22.47 -1.13 0.73
N TYR A 100 -22.36 -0.07 1.54
CA TYR A 100 -22.97 0.05 2.85
C TYR A 100 -24.04 1.14 2.81
N GLU A 101 -25.13 0.85 2.09
CA GLU A 101 -26.45 1.39 2.37
C GLU A 101 -27.47 0.27 2.17
#